data_AF-A0A352EF96-F1
#
_entry.id   AF-A0A352EF96-F1
#
_cell.length_a   1.000
_cell.length_b   1.000
_cell.length_c   1.000
_cell.angle_alpha   90.00
_cell.angle_beta   90.00
_cell.angle_gamma   90.00
#
_symmetry.space_group_name_H-M   'P 1'
#
loop_
_entity.id
_entity.type
_entity.pdbx_description
1 polymer ?
#
loop_
_entity_poly.entity_id
_entity_poly.type
_entity_poly.pdbx_seq_one_letter_code
_entity_poly.pdbx_strand_id
1 'polypeptide(L)'
;MNKFPHLPTLALLFLSFFATAQVVEVDKTAYKRMERDLFFLSSDSLKGRLPGTLEADVARDFIVNRMFEYGLEPLGVKDYLQSFPVPEYAVVNYDMTGMLLGKKMLKGHVDFYPVAYSSNGDVTGKTIYIGYGIVNTEGTYDDYQGKNVEGNIVVMNVSAPDGVHPHSAYAAYHSLSERITLAKNKGASAV
;
A
#
# COMPACT_ATOMS: atom_id res chain seq x y z
N MET A 1 -71.18 -25.38 21.04
CA MET A 1 -71.08 -24.54 19.82
C MET A 1 -70.20 -23.33 20.14
N ASN A 2 -68.87 -23.47 20.05
CA ASN A 2 -67.94 -22.35 20.21
C ASN A 2 -67.82 -21.63 18.87
N LYS A 3 -68.39 -20.41 18.76
CA LYS A 3 -68.59 -19.73 17.48
C LYS A 3 -67.39 -18.96 16.92
N PHE A 4 -66.23 -18.91 17.59
CA PHE A 4 -65.09 -18.11 17.09
C PHE A 4 -63.71 -18.71 17.43
N PRO A 5 -63.23 -19.71 16.67
CA PRO A 5 -61.91 -20.33 16.87
C PRO A 5 -60.73 -19.47 16.36
N HIS A 6 -60.97 -18.31 15.73
CA HIS A 6 -59.94 -17.47 15.10
C HIS A 6 -59.63 -16.16 15.86
N LEU A 7 -60.21 -15.96 17.04
CA LEU A 7 -59.99 -14.76 17.86
C LEU A 7 -58.54 -14.62 18.38
N PRO A 8 -57.80 -15.68 18.77
CA PRO A 8 -56.41 -15.51 19.24
C PRO A 8 -55.43 -15.26 18.08
N THR A 9 -55.71 -15.76 16.87
CA THR A 9 -54.88 -15.48 15.68
C THR A 9 -55.01 -14.04 15.20
N LEU A 10 -56.18 -13.41 15.38
CA LEU A 10 -56.37 -11.99 15.03
C LEU A 10 -55.66 -11.04 16.02
N ALA A 11 -55.55 -11.43 17.29
CA ALA A 11 -54.84 -10.65 18.32
C ALA A 11 -53.31 -10.65 18.10
N LEU A 12 -52.73 -11.76 17.61
CA LEU A 12 -51.29 -11.82 17.30
C LEU A 12 -50.90 -10.95 16.09
N LEU A 13 -51.80 -10.80 15.12
CA LEU A 13 -51.61 -9.97 13.92
C LEU A 13 -51.66 -8.47 14.21
N PHE A 14 -52.37 -8.05 15.27
CA PHE A 14 -52.41 -6.66 15.70
C PHE A 14 -51.17 -6.22 16.49
N LEU A 15 -50.45 -7.15 17.12
CA LEU A 15 -49.20 -6.83 17.84
C LEU A 15 -48.00 -6.62 16.91
N SER A 16 -48.09 -7.04 15.65
CA SER A 16 -46.99 -6.96 14.67
C SER A 16 -46.86 -5.57 14.01
N PHE A 17 -47.77 -4.63 14.28
CA PHE A 17 -47.88 -3.38 13.52
C PHE A 17 -47.18 -2.17 14.15
N PHE A 18 -46.49 -2.34 15.29
CA PHE A 18 -45.64 -1.30 15.88
C PHE A 18 -44.16 -1.53 15.59
N ALA A 19 -43.81 -1.73 14.32
CA ALA A 19 -42.43 -1.56 13.86
C ALA A 19 -42.22 -0.08 13.54
N THR A 20 -41.94 0.75 14.55
CA THR A 20 -41.41 2.09 14.29
C THR A 20 -40.02 1.94 13.71
N ALA A 21 -39.83 2.28 12.44
CA ALA A 21 -38.50 2.51 11.90
C ALA A 21 -37.81 3.55 12.81
N GLN A 22 -36.64 3.22 13.39
CA GLN A 22 -35.86 4.20 14.14
C GLN A 22 -35.48 5.32 13.18
N VAL A 23 -36.13 6.46 13.32
CA VAL A 23 -35.66 7.71 12.72
C VAL A 23 -34.47 8.12 13.57
N VAL A 24 -33.26 7.84 13.10
CA VAL A 24 -32.05 8.42 13.69
C VAL A 24 -32.13 9.91 13.43
N GLU A 25 -32.35 10.69 14.48
CA GLU A 25 -32.40 12.13 14.37
C GLU A 25 -31.03 12.64 13.87
N VAL A 26 -31.05 13.34 12.73
CA VAL A 26 -29.83 13.93 12.20
C VAL A 26 -29.41 15.06 13.11
N ASP A 27 -28.27 14.90 13.77
CA ASP A 27 -27.68 15.96 14.57
C ASP A 27 -27.21 17.11 13.66
N LYS A 28 -28.00 18.18 13.64
CA LYS A 28 -27.74 19.40 12.85
C LYS A 28 -26.48 20.15 13.29
N THR A 29 -25.90 19.80 14.45
CA THR A 29 -24.66 20.38 14.98
C THR A 29 -23.44 19.52 14.72
N ALA A 30 -23.61 18.32 14.12
CA ALA A 30 -22.51 17.39 13.84
C ALA A 30 -21.36 18.05 13.07
N TYR A 31 -21.67 18.93 12.11
CA TYR A 31 -20.65 19.63 11.32
C TYR A 31 -19.67 20.42 12.20
N LYS A 32 -20.13 21.04 13.30
CA LYS A 32 -19.26 21.81 14.20
C LYS A 32 -18.27 20.92 14.94
N ARG A 33 -18.70 19.71 15.32
CA ARG A 33 -17.81 18.72 15.94
C ARG A 33 -16.80 18.20 14.93
N MET A 34 -17.25 17.85 13.73
CA MET A 34 -16.38 17.42 12.64
C MET A 34 -15.35 18.49 12.29
N GLU A 35 -15.77 19.75 12.22
CA GLU A 35 -14.90 20.90 11.96
C GLU A 35 -13.82 21.03 13.04
N ARG A 36 -14.20 20.98 14.33
CA ARG A 36 -13.23 21.02 15.44
C ARG A 36 -12.23 19.86 15.38
N ASP A 37 -12.72 18.65 15.18
CA ASP A 37 -11.88 17.45 15.14
C ASP A 37 -10.91 17.51 13.94
N LEU A 38 -11.39 18.00 12.79
CA LEU A 38 -10.57 18.26 11.60
C LEU A 38 -9.48 19.29 11.91
N PHE A 39 -9.82 20.44 12.48
CA PHE A 39 -8.84 21.49 12.79
C PHE A 39 -7.77 21.04 13.77
N PHE A 40 -8.13 20.25 14.78
CA PHE A 40 -7.13 19.67 15.68
C PHE A 40 -6.23 18.68 14.94
N LEU A 41 -6.82 17.72 14.22
CA LEU A 41 -6.07 16.71 13.50
C LEU A 41 -5.25 17.28 12.34
N SER A 42 -5.58 18.47 11.80
CA SER A 42 -4.79 19.15 10.76
C SER A 42 -3.89 20.26 11.30
N SER A 43 -3.83 20.45 12.61
CA SER A 43 -3.09 21.57 13.22
C SER A 43 -1.57 21.46 13.04
N ASP A 44 -0.90 22.61 12.91
CA ASP A 44 0.55 22.72 12.87
C ASP A 44 1.21 22.14 14.14
N SER A 45 0.50 22.13 15.28
CA SER A 45 1.00 21.52 16.52
C SER A 45 1.28 20.03 16.41
N LEU A 46 0.61 19.33 15.49
CA LEU A 46 0.91 17.93 15.22
C LEU A 46 2.12 17.76 14.29
N LYS A 47 2.58 18.79 13.56
CA LYS A 47 3.79 18.71 12.70
C LYS A 47 3.80 17.56 11.67
N GLY A 48 2.67 16.91 11.43
CA GLY A 48 2.56 15.65 10.69
C GLY A 48 2.03 14.49 11.54
N ARG A 49 1.77 13.35 10.91
CA ARG A 49 1.32 12.12 11.60
C ARG A 49 1.97 10.90 10.97
N LEU A 50 3.27 10.99 10.71
CA LEU A 50 4.04 9.86 10.20
C LEU A 50 3.96 8.73 11.24
N PRO A 51 3.64 7.48 10.85
CA PRO A 51 3.53 6.39 11.82
C PRO A 51 4.79 6.25 12.67
N GLY A 52 4.60 6.00 13.97
CA GLY A 52 5.71 5.87 14.93
C GLY A 52 6.26 7.20 15.48
N THR A 53 5.76 8.35 15.03
CA THR A 53 6.12 9.66 15.62
C THR A 53 5.30 9.98 16.87
N LEU A 54 5.85 10.80 17.77
CA LEU A 54 5.15 11.27 18.97
C LEU A 54 3.83 11.98 18.62
N GLU A 55 3.83 12.80 17.58
CA GLU A 55 2.64 13.52 17.17
C GLU A 55 1.56 12.63 16.52
N ALA A 56 1.96 11.52 15.88
CA ALA A 56 1.01 10.47 15.47
C ALA A 56 0.35 9.79 16.68
N ASP A 57 1.10 9.59 17.76
CA ASP A 57 0.57 9.06 19.02
C ASP A 57 -0.44 10.01 19.68
N VAL A 58 -0.18 11.32 19.64
CA VAL A 58 -1.16 12.33 20.11
C VAL A 58 -2.45 12.26 19.31
N ALA A 59 -2.35 12.14 17.98
CA ALA A 59 -3.53 12.00 17.12
C ALA A 59 -4.28 10.68 17.36
N ARG A 60 -3.56 9.56 17.55
CA ARG A 60 -4.11 8.26 17.94
C ARG A 60 -4.91 8.39 19.24
N ASP A 61 -4.32 8.97 20.28
CA ASP A 61 -4.96 9.08 21.59
C ASP A 61 -6.18 10.01 21.55
N PHE A 62 -6.14 11.07 20.73
CA PHE A 62 -7.31 11.89 20.46
C PHE A 62 -8.47 11.06 19.87
N ILE A 63 -8.19 10.21 18.87
CA ILE A 63 -9.20 9.33 18.26
C ILE A 63 -9.71 8.31 19.26
N VAL A 64 -8.83 7.69 20.05
CA VAL A 64 -9.22 6.76 21.13
C VAL A 64 -10.18 7.43 22.11
N ASN A 65 -9.88 8.66 22.53
CA ASN A 65 -10.76 9.43 23.43
C ASN A 65 -12.12 9.72 22.78
N ARG A 66 -12.16 10.06 21.49
CA ARG A 66 -13.44 10.23 20.76
C ARG A 66 -14.24 8.94 20.74
N MET A 67 -13.59 7.79 20.50
CA MET A 67 -14.26 6.50 20.48
C MET A 67 -14.85 6.15 21.84
N PHE A 68 -14.08 6.39 22.91
CA PHE A 68 -14.53 6.22 24.28
C PHE A 68 -15.71 7.13 24.63
N GLU A 69 -15.65 8.43 24.29
CA GLU A 69 -16.74 9.39 24.53
C GLU A 69 -18.05 8.97 23.83
N TYR A 70 -17.98 8.29 22.69
CA TYR A 70 -19.13 7.78 21.96
C TYR A 70 -19.62 6.40 22.43
N GLY A 71 -18.97 5.81 23.44
CA GLY A 71 -19.36 4.51 23.99
C GLY A 71 -19.11 3.34 23.03
N LEU A 72 -18.15 3.47 22.12
CA LEU A 72 -17.73 2.37 21.26
C LEU A 72 -17.04 1.30 22.10
N GLU A 73 -17.30 0.03 21.78
CA GLU A 73 -16.61 -1.07 22.44
C GLU A 73 -15.18 -1.23 21.89
N PRO A 74 -14.17 -1.39 22.76
CA PRO A 74 -12.80 -1.62 22.32
C PRO A 74 -12.64 -3.03 21.73
N LEU A 75 -12.12 -3.12 20.50
CA LEU A 75 -11.88 -4.40 19.78
C LEU A 75 -10.42 -4.58 19.33
N GLY A 76 -9.51 -3.73 19.81
CA GLY A 76 -8.09 -3.83 19.55
C GLY A 76 -7.42 -4.95 20.33
N VAL A 77 -6.17 -5.25 19.97
CA VAL A 77 -5.31 -6.18 20.73
C VAL A 77 -5.07 -5.65 22.14
N LYS A 78 -5.02 -4.32 22.28
CA LYS A 78 -5.01 -3.61 23.57
C LYS A 78 -6.02 -2.46 23.51
N ASP A 79 -7.15 -2.61 24.19
CA ASP A 79 -8.25 -1.63 24.20
C ASP A 79 -8.69 -1.25 22.77
N TYR A 80 -8.61 0.01 22.39
CA TYR A 80 -8.95 0.49 21.04
C TYR A 80 -7.80 0.31 20.03
N LEU A 81 -6.63 -0.19 20.46
CA LEU A 81 -5.41 -0.16 19.67
C LEU A 81 -5.05 -1.52 19.07
N GLN A 82 -4.64 -1.50 17.80
CA GLN A 82 -4.09 -2.63 17.07
C GLN A 82 -2.72 -2.27 16.51
N SER A 83 -1.66 -2.89 17.06
CA SER A 83 -0.30 -2.69 16.59
C SER A 83 -0.02 -3.54 15.35
N PHE A 84 0.68 -2.97 14.37
CA PHE A 84 1.17 -3.66 13.19
C PHE A 84 2.52 -3.07 12.76
N PRO A 85 3.39 -3.86 12.09
CA PRO A 85 4.65 -3.34 11.59
C PRO A 85 4.40 -2.36 10.44
N VAL A 86 5.07 -1.21 10.48
CA VAL A 86 5.12 -0.26 9.38
C VAL A 86 6.49 -0.37 8.73
N PRO A 87 6.58 -0.56 7.40
CA PRO A 87 7.87 -0.51 6.72
C PRO A 87 8.43 0.92 6.80
N GLU A 88 9.64 1.07 7.33
CA GLU A 88 10.37 2.33 7.23
C GLU A 88 11.02 2.47 5.85
N TYR A 89 11.23 3.71 5.43
CA TYR A 89 12.04 3.98 4.24
C TYR A 89 13.45 3.44 4.47
N ALA A 90 14.02 2.78 3.46
CA ALA A 90 15.41 2.39 3.50
C ALA A 90 16.29 3.64 3.62
N VAL A 91 17.06 3.75 4.71
CA VAL A 91 18.06 4.79 4.87
C VAL A 91 19.29 4.39 4.09
N VAL A 92 19.63 5.17 3.06
CA VAL A 92 20.81 4.92 2.23
C VAL A 92 21.99 5.70 2.78
N ASN A 93 23.04 4.97 3.19
CA ASN A 93 24.32 5.58 3.51
C ASN A 93 25.15 5.73 2.22
N TYR A 94 25.18 6.94 1.66
CA TYR A 94 25.93 7.23 0.42
C TYR A 94 27.45 7.29 0.61
N ASP A 95 27.97 7.28 1.84
CA ASP A 95 29.41 7.08 2.09
C ASP A 95 29.83 5.62 1.88
N MET A 96 28.87 4.69 1.98
CA MET A 96 29.08 3.25 1.79
C MET A 96 28.43 2.71 0.51
N THR A 97 27.57 3.51 -0.14
CA THR A 97 26.83 3.14 -1.34
C THR A 97 27.41 3.87 -2.55
N GLY A 98 28.12 3.14 -3.41
CA GLY A 98 28.77 3.69 -4.59
C GLY A 98 28.46 2.90 -5.86
N MET A 99 28.54 3.57 -7.01
CA MET A 99 28.44 2.93 -8.32
C MET A 99 29.53 3.49 -9.24
N LEU A 100 30.36 2.61 -9.78
CA LEU A 100 31.39 2.94 -10.76
C LEU A 100 30.96 2.41 -12.14
N LEU A 101 30.70 3.30 -13.08
CA LEU A 101 30.40 2.93 -14.46
C LEU A 101 31.60 3.22 -15.36
N GLY A 102 32.30 2.16 -15.77
CA GLY A 102 33.57 2.27 -16.49
C GLY A 102 34.63 2.95 -15.63
N LYS A 103 34.95 4.22 -15.94
CA LYS A 103 35.89 5.05 -15.16
C LYS A 103 35.20 6.19 -14.40
N LYS A 104 33.87 6.34 -14.54
CA LYS A 104 33.11 7.42 -13.91
C LYS A 104 32.50 6.93 -12.61
N MET A 105 32.92 7.52 -11.49
CA MET A 105 32.21 7.39 -10.23
C MET A 105 30.90 8.18 -10.32
N LEU A 106 29.77 7.52 -10.07
CA LEU A 106 28.45 8.16 -10.05
C LEU A 106 28.18 8.76 -8.67
N LYS A 107 27.55 9.93 -8.65
CA LYS A 107 27.16 10.61 -7.43
C LYS A 107 25.81 10.08 -6.93
N GLY A 108 25.79 9.49 -5.76
CA GLY A 108 24.57 9.06 -5.09
C GLY A 108 23.56 10.21 -4.93
N HIS A 109 22.27 9.88 -5.05
CA HIS A 109 21.14 10.81 -5.04
C HIS A 109 21.12 11.85 -6.18
N VAL A 110 22.07 11.80 -7.12
CA VAL A 110 22.13 12.66 -8.30
C VAL A 110 22.10 11.83 -9.57
N ASP A 111 23.07 10.92 -9.71
CA ASP A 111 23.17 10.02 -10.86
C ASP A 111 22.41 8.71 -10.64
N PHE A 112 22.28 8.25 -9.38
CA PHE A 112 21.57 7.02 -9.03
C PHE A 112 21.02 7.03 -7.60
N TYR A 113 20.02 6.20 -7.33
CA TYR A 113 19.52 5.91 -5.99
C TYR A 113 19.01 4.45 -5.94
N PRO A 114 19.21 3.73 -4.82
CA PRO A 114 18.61 2.41 -4.61
C PRO A 114 17.08 2.46 -4.60
N VAL A 115 16.44 1.40 -5.05
CA VAL A 115 14.97 1.26 -5.05
C VAL A 115 14.54 0.21 -4.02
N ALA A 116 13.23 0.10 -3.77
CA ALA A 116 12.68 -0.83 -2.77
C ALA A 116 13.00 -2.33 -3.04
N TYR A 117 13.51 -2.66 -4.22
CA TYR A 117 13.90 -4.02 -4.62
C TYR A 117 15.38 -4.35 -4.37
N SER A 118 16.16 -3.37 -3.91
CA SER A 118 17.61 -3.52 -3.72
C SER A 118 17.94 -4.27 -2.42
N SER A 119 19.02 -5.06 -2.47
CA SER A 119 19.66 -5.67 -1.30
C SER A 119 21.08 -5.13 -1.10
N ASN A 120 21.60 -5.22 0.12
CA ASN A 120 22.99 -4.87 0.40
C ASN A 120 23.95 -5.90 -0.20
N GLY A 121 25.08 -5.43 -0.71
CA GLY A 121 26.16 -6.28 -1.23
C GLY A 121 26.98 -5.55 -2.29
N ASP A 122 28.08 -6.18 -2.69
CA ASP A 122 28.96 -5.71 -3.75
C ASP A 122 28.84 -6.59 -4.99
N VAL A 123 28.77 -5.97 -6.16
CA VAL A 123 28.72 -6.68 -7.44
C VAL A 123 29.63 -5.98 -8.45
N THR A 124 30.29 -6.76 -9.29
CA THR A 124 31.08 -6.26 -10.41
C THR A 124 30.84 -7.18 -11.60
N GLY A 125 30.51 -6.59 -12.74
CA GLY A 125 30.21 -7.35 -13.95
C GLY A 125 30.02 -6.43 -15.15
N LYS A 126 29.90 -7.03 -16.33
CA LYS A 126 29.53 -6.25 -17.53
C LYS A 126 28.05 -5.89 -17.44
N THR A 127 27.70 -4.72 -17.98
CA THR A 127 26.31 -4.29 -18.12
C THR A 127 25.71 -4.85 -19.40
N ILE A 128 24.58 -5.54 -19.32
CA ILE A 128 23.85 -6.09 -20.46
C ILE A 128 22.47 -5.43 -20.52
N TYR A 129 22.21 -4.66 -21.58
CA TYR A 129 20.92 -4.02 -21.74
C TYR A 129 19.86 -5.02 -22.22
N ILE A 130 18.84 -5.25 -21.40
CA ILE A 130 17.77 -6.23 -21.62
C ILE A 130 16.42 -5.57 -21.94
N GLY A 131 16.39 -4.38 -22.54
CA GLY A 131 15.12 -3.76 -22.92
C GLY A 131 14.23 -3.50 -21.70
N TYR A 132 13.07 -4.13 -21.63
CA TYR A 132 12.11 -4.02 -20.53
C TYR A 132 12.15 -5.22 -19.58
N GLY A 133 13.00 -6.22 -19.83
CA GLY A 133 13.11 -7.44 -19.05
C GLY A 133 11.92 -8.39 -19.19
N ILE A 134 11.21 -8.35 -20.32
CA ILE A 134 9.98 -9.12 -20.56
C ILE A 134 10.26 -10.34 -21.44
N VAL A 135 9.66 -11.46 -21.06
CA VAL A 135 9.50 -12.64 -21.93
C VAL A 135 8.01 -12.97 -21.93
N ASN A 136 7.39 -12.91 -23.11
CA ASN A 136 5.98 -13.25 -23.20
C ASN A 136 5.76 -14.77 -23.31
N THR A 137 4.60 -15.23 -22.87
CA THR A 137 4.26 -16.66 -22.86
C THR A 137 4.18 -17.28 -24.26
N GLU A 138 3.85 -16.47 -25.28
CA GLU A 138 3.75 -16.90 -26.68
C GLU A 138 5.11 -16.96 -27.39
N GLY A 139 6.18 -16.46 -26.77
CA GLY A 139 7.53 -16.43 -27.34
C GLY A 139 7.74 -15.42 -28.48
N THR A 140 6.74 -14.57 -28.78
CA THR A 140 6.83 -13.52 -29.81
C THR A 140 7.58 -12.28 -29.34
N TYR A 141 7.86 -12.15 -28.04
CA TYR A 141 8.62 -11.07 -27.42
C TYR A 141 9.54 -11.62 -26.33
N ASP A 142 10.86 -11.58 -26.55
CA ASP A 142 11.87 -12.00 -25.59
C ASP A 142 13.03 -11.00 -25.56
N ASP A 143 13.06 -10.18 -24.52
CA ASP A 143 14.10 -9.18 -24.29
C ASP A 143 15.49 -9.77 -23.99
N TYR A 144 15.58 -11.06 -23.69
CA TYR A 144 16.81 -11.79 -23.40
C TYR A 144 17.36 -12.53 -24.62
N GLN A 145 16.63 -12.58 -25.73
CA GLN A 145 17.04 -13.31 -26.92
C GLN A 145 18.42 -12.83 -27.42
N GLY A 146 19.36 -13.77 -27.53
CA GLY A 146 20.73 -13.50 -27.97
C GLY A 146 21.63 -12.78 -26.95
N LYS A 147 21.20 -12.63 -25.69
CA LYS A 147 21.96 -11.93 -24.64
C LYS A 147 22.47 -12.91 -23.59
N ASN A 148 23.76 -12.83 -23.27
CA ASN A 148 24.36 -13.57 -22.16
C ASN A 148 24.27 -12.74 -20.87
N VAL A 149 23.28 -13.03 -20.04
CA VAL A 149 23.06 -12.33 -18.77
C VAL A 149 23.69 -13.03 -17.56
N GLU A 150 24.13 -14.27 -17.71
CA GLU A 150 24.65 -15.08 -16.61
C GLU A 150 25.93 -14.46 -16.03
N GLY A 151 25.94 -14.22 -14.72
CA GLY A 151 27.06 -13.59 -14.01
C GLY A 151 27.23 -12.09 -14.28
N ASN A 152 26.35 -11.48 -15.08
CA ASN A 152 26.45 -10.08 -15.49
C ASN A 152 25.41 -9.20 -14.78
N ILE A 153 25.62 -7.88 -14.86
CA ILE A 153 24.67 -6.88 -14.38
C ILE A 153 23.74 -6.57 -15.54
N VAL A 154 22.44 -6.76 -15.40
CA VAL A 154 21.50 -6.37 -16.46
C VAL A 154 21.04 -4.93 -16.26
N VAL A 155 20.65 -4.26 -17.33
CA VAL A 155 20.08 -2.91 -17.30
C VAL A 155 18.76 -2.95 -18.05
N MET A 156 17.69 -2.45 -17.44
CA MET A 156 16.34 -2.49 -18.03
C MET A 156 15.56 -1.20 -17.82
N ASN A 157 14.62 -0.94 -18.72
CA ASN A 157 13.64 0.13 -18.60
C ASN A 157 12.52 -0.29 -17.64
N VAL A 158 12.14 0.62 -16.74
CA VAL A 158 11.07 0.39 -15.75
C VAL A 158 9.67 0.41 -16.40
N SER A 159 9.53 1.05 -17.55
CA SER A 159 8.27 1.14 -18.30
C SER A 159 7.92 -0.17 -19.03
N ALA A 160 7.10 -0.07 -20.08
CA ALA A 160 6.76 -1.14 -21.01
C ALA A 160 6.93 -0.65 -22.47
N PRO A 161 7.00 -1.55 -23.48
CA PRO A 161 7.22 -1.17 -24.88
C PRO A 161 6.23 -0.14 -25.44
N ASP A 162 4.96 -0.22 -25.05
CA ASP A 162 3.88 0.71 -25.43
C ASP A 162 3.54 1.72 -24.32
N GLY A 163 4.32 1.75 -23.24
CA GLY A 163 4.10 2.60 -22.07
C GLY A 163 3.13 2.01 -21.04
N VAL A 164 2.95 2.71 -19.92
CA VAL A 164 2.13 2.23 -18.80
C VAL A 164 0.73 2.84 -18.88
N HIS A 165 -0.24 2.07 -19.39
CA HIS A 165 -1.65 2.48 -19.47
C HIS A 165 -2.61 1.27 -19.39
N PRO A 166 -3.91 1.47 -19.09
CA PRO A 166 -4.88 0.38 -18.87
C PRO A 166 -5.14 -0.55 -20.05
N HIS A 167 -4.70 -0.16 -21.25
CA HIS A 167 -4.91 -0.91 -22.50
C HIS A 167 -3.61 -1.44 -23.10
N SER A 168 -2.52 -1.45 -22.32
CA SER A 168 -1.22 -1.95 -22.79
C SER A 168 -1.31 -3.43 -23.12
N ALA A 169 -0.71 -3.85 -24.23
CA ALA A 169 -0.55 -5.27 -24.57
C ALA A 169 0.38 -5.99 -23.57
N TYR A 170 1.12 -5.23 -22.78
CA TYR A 170 2.09 -5.71 -21.80
C TYR A 170 1.63 -5.52 -20.35
N ALA A 171 0.35 -5.24 -20.13
CA ALA A 171 -0.20 -5.03 -18.78
C ALA A 171 0.11 -6.17 -17.81
N ALA A 172 0.15 -7.42 -18.31
CA ALA A 172 0.51 -8.61 -17.53
C ALA A 172 1.97 -8.64 -17.06
N TYR A 173 2.85 -7.81 -17.62
CA TYR A 173 4.29 -7.79 -17.35
C TYR A 173 4.76 -6.49 -16.66
N HIS A 174 3.83 -5.65 -16.18
CA HIS A 174 4.17 -4.39 -15.53
C HIS A 174 4.92 -4.57 -14.20
N SER A 175 4.76 -5.71 -13.52
CA SER A 175 5.41 -5.99 -12.23
C SER A 175 6.94 -5.95 -12.36
N LEU A 176 7.57 -4.92 -11.78
CA LEU A 176 9.04 -4.81 -11.80
C LEU A 176 9.69 -5.93 -10.98
N SER A 177 9.06 -6.34 -9.87
CA SER A 177 9.54 -7.43 -9.01
C SER A 177 9.60 -8.76 -9.76
N GLU A 178 8.60 -9.05 -10.61
CA GLU A 178 8.58 -10.27 -11.42
C GLU A 178 9.67 -10.24 -12.49
N ARG A 179 9.88 -9.08 -13.13
CA ARG A 179 10.95 -8.88 -14.12
C ARG A 179 12.34 -9.02 -13.51
N ILE A 180 12.56 -8.47 -12.31
CA ILE A 180 13.81 -8.65 -11.54
C ILE A 180 14.00 -10.14 -11.18
N THR A 181 12.93 -10.81 -10.74
CA THR A 181 12.98 -12.25 -10.42
C THR A 181 13.33 -13.08 -11.65
N LEU A 182 12.77 -12.74 -12.81
CA LEU A 182 13.11 -13.38 -14.08
C LEU A 182 14.57 -13.18 -14.45
N ALA A 183 15.10 -11.96 -14.32
CA ALA A 183 16.52 -11.68 -14.57
C ALA A 183 17.42 -12.53 -13.66
N LYS A 184 17.10 -12.59 -12.36
CA LYS A 184 17.80 -13.42 -11.38
C LYS A 184 17.75 -14.91 -11.75
N ASN A 185 16.57 -15.42 -12.13
CA ASN A 185 16.40 -16.82 -12.54
C ASN A 185 17.17 -17.16 -13.82
N LYS A 186 17.42 -16.17 -14.70
CA LYS A 186 18.28 -16.31 -15.88
C LYS A 186 19.78 -16.16 -15.56
N GLY A 187 20.16 -15.94 -14.30
CA GLY A 187 21.55 -15.90 -13.84
C GLY A 187 22.16 -14.50 -13.73
N ALA A 188 21.38 -13.43 -13.88
CA ALA A 188 21.89 -12.07 -13.64
C ALA A 188 22.35 -11.91 -12.18
N SER A 189 23.48 -11.24 -11.97
CA SER A 189 24.03 -10.99 -10.63
C SER A 189 23.50 -9.70 -10.00
N ALA A 190 23.01 -8.75 -10.81
CA ALA A 190 22.32 -7.54 -10.39
C ALA A 190 21.47 -6.97 -11.54
N VAL A 191 20.58 -6.04 -11.23
CA VAL A 191 19.70 -5.31 -12.16
C VAL A 191 19.79 -3.81 -11.90
#